data_AF-A0A7Y2NNZ0-F1
#
_entry.id   AF-A0A7Y2NNZ0-F1
#
_cell.length_a   1.000
_cell.length_b   1.000
_cell.length_c   1.000
_cell.angle_alpha   90.00
_cell.angle_beta   90.00
_cell.angle_gamma   90.00
#
_symmetry.space_group_name_H-M   'P 1'
#
loop_
_entity.id
_entity.type
_entity.pdbx_description
1 polymer ?
#
loop_
_entity_poly.entity_id
_entity_poly.type
_entity_poly.pdbx_seq_one_letter_code
_entity_poly.pdbx_strand_id
1 'polypeptide(L)'
;MASWGNLQPLSTEFYSLLQYGLFLVLLIHLPFLGVIIGGSTVSLLLSFLGKEKRDPACLRFSKEMMETVMTGKSAFFLFGLVPVLLVWFIYARIFFEATPLPWHFWSAVLAVLVAGFALLHVYRSAWSRPPSPPPFHVMSGAAGLLALIFAFFLFSQGYG
;
A
#
# COMPACT_ATOMS: atom_id res chain seq x y z
N MET A 1 -33.03 11.95 9.52
CA MET A 1 -31.85 11.28 10.09
C MET A 1 -32.04 9.79 9.90
N ALA A 2 -31.28 9.14 9.02
CA ALA A 2 -31.40 7.70 8.81
C ALA A 2 -31.01 6.98 10.11
N SER A 3 -31.98 6.34 10.76
CA SER A 3 -31.73 5.52 11.95
C SER A 3 -30.97 4.27 11.52
N TRP A 4 -29.65 4.28 11.67
CA TRP A 4 -28.80 3.08 11.57
C TRP A 4 -28.98 2.13 12.78
N GLY A 5 -30.16 2.15 13.42
CA GLY A 5 -30.54 1.26 14.51
C GLY A 5 -31.33 0.09 13.94
N ASN A 6 -30.65 -1.02 13.66
CA ASN A 6 -31.15 -2.41 13.58
C ASN A 6 -30.10 -3.31 12.91
N LEU A 7 -28.83 -3.20 13.30
CA LEU A 7 -27.88 -4.26 13.02
C LEU A 7 -28.00 -5.24 14.19
N GLN A 8 -28.75 -6.33 13.99
CA GLN A 8 -28.76 -7.44 14.94
C GLN A 8 -27.32 -7.81 15.31
N PRO A 9 -27.05 -8.23 16.56
CA PRO A 9 -25.76 -8.79 16.92
C PRO A 9 -25.41 -9.87 15.91
N LEU A 10 -24.21 -9.81 15.33
CA LEU A 10 -23.77 -10.76 14.32
C LEU A 10 -23.91 -12.18 14.89
N SER A 11 -24.47 -13.11 14.10
CA SER A 11 -24.45 -14.52 14.49
C SER A 11 -23.00 -14.99 14.62
N THR A 12 -22.74 -15.91 15.55
CA THR A 12 -21.40 -16.45 15.82
C THR A 12 -20.74 -17.02 14.56
N GLU A 13 -21.54 -17.64 13.69
CA GLU A 13 -21.10 -18.17 12.40
C GLU A 13 -20.63 -17.05 11.47
N PHE A 14 -21.43 -15.99 11.33
CA PHE A 14 -21.10 -14.86 10.46
C PHE A 14 -19.87 -14.09 10.98
N TYR A 15 -19.72 -13.95 12.30
CA TYR A 15 -18.52 -13.41 12.91
C TYR A 15 -17.26 -14.24 12.54
N SER A 16 -17.36 -15.57 12.64
CA SER A 16 -16.27 -16.48 12.30
C SER A 16 -15.89 -16.39 10.81
N LEU A 17 -16.88 -16.28 9.92
CA LEU A 17 -16.64 -16.07 8.49
C LEU A 17 -15.92 -14.76 8.20
N LEU A 18 -16.28 -13.67 8.90
CA LEU A 18 -15.59 -12.37 8.77
C LEU A 18 -14.14 -12.47 9.22
N GLN A 19 -13.85 -13.18 10.31
CA GLN A 19 -12.48 -13.39 10.78
C GLN A 19 -11.64 -14.20 9.77
N TYR A 20 -12.17 -15.29 9.23
CA TYR A 20 -11.47 -16.05 8.20
C TYR A 20 -11.26 -15.25 6.91
N GLY A 21 -12.27 -14.48 6.50
CA GLY A 21 -12.16 -13.56 5.38
C GLY A 21 -11.07 -12.51 5.60
N LEU A 22 -11.02 -11.90 6.78
CA LEU A 22 -9.97 -10.94 7.15
C LEU A 22 -8.58 -11.57 7.10
N PHE A 23 -8.43 -12.77 7.66
CA PHE A 23 -7.17 -13.51 7.61
C PHE A 23 -6.71 -13.74 6.16
N LEU A 24 -7.59 -14.23 5.28
CA LEU A 24 -7.26 -14.47 3.86
C LEU A 24 -6.89 -13.18 3.12
N VAL A 25 -7.63 -12.09 3.36
CA VAL A 25 -7.36 -10.79 2.76
C VAL A 25 -5.97 -10.28 3.17
N LEU A 26 -5.64 -10.35 4.47
CA LEU A 26 -4.34 -9.94 4.98
C LEU A 26 -3.21 -10.86 4.51
N LEU A 27 -3.45 -12.17 4.45
CA LEU A 27 -2.49 -13.16 3.97
C LEU A 27 -2.01 -12.87 2.54
N ILE A 28 -2.87 -12.32 1.69
CA ILE A 28 -2.52 -11.94 0.32
C ILE A 28 -1.95 -10.51 0.27
N HIS A 29 -2.54 -9.58 1.01
CA HIS A 29 -2.18 -8.17 0.97
C HIS A 29 -0.78 -7.88 1.54
N LEU A 30 -0.40 -8.52 2.65
CA LEU A 30 0.89 -8.26 3.30
C LEU A 30 2.08 -8.68 2.42
N PRO A 31 2.12 -9.89 1.82
CA PRO A 31 3.18 -10.26 0.89
C PRO A 31 3.25 -9.33 -0.32
N PHE A 32 2.10 -8.90 -0.85
CA PHE A 32 2.05 -7.94 -1.97
C PHE A 32 2.72 -6.61 -1.59
N LEU A 33 2.39 -6.06 -0.41
CA LEU A 33 3.08 -4.86 0.10
C LEU A 33 4.57 -5.10 0.32
N GLY A 34 4.96 -6.25 0.85
CA GLY A 34 6.36 -6.63 1.08
C GLY A 34 7.19 -6.65 -0.20
N VAL A 35 6.67 -7.24 -1.27
CA VAL A 35 7.31 -7.25 -2.60
C VAL A 35 7.49 -5.82 -3.11
N ILE A 36 6.49 -4.95 -2.90
CA ILE A 36 6.51 -3.58 -3.37
C ILE A 36 7.51 -2.71 -2.62
N ILE A 37 7.50 -2.79 -1.29
CA ILE A 37 8.44 -2.08 -0.42
C ILE A 37 9.87 -2.57 -0.70
N GLY A 38 10.10 -3.89 -0.70
CA GLY A 38 11.43 -4.46 -0.94
C GLY A 38 11.96 -4.14 -2.34
N GLY A 39 11.13 -4.36 -3.37
CA GLY A 39 11.50 -4.11 -4.76
C GLY A 39 11.77 -2.64 -5.07
N SER A 40 10.94 -1.72 -4.54
CA SER A 40 11.19 -0.28 -4.69
C SER A 40 12.41 0.19 -3.90
N THR A 41 12.71 -0.41 -2.75
CA THR A 41 13.95 -0.15 -1.99
C THR A 41 15.18 -0.53 -2.81
N VAL A 42 15.21 -1.75 -3.35
CA VAL A 42 16.33 -2.22 -4.20
C VAL A 42 16.46 -1.36 -5.45
N SER A 43 15.35 -1.04 -6.11
CA SER A 43 15.33 -0.15 -7.28
C SER A 43 15.92 1.23 -6.96
N LEU A 44 15.55 1.85 -5.84
CA LEU A 44 16.09 3.15 -5.41
C LEU A 44 17.57 3.08 -5.07
N LEU A 45 18.03 2.05 -4.36
CA LEU A 45 19.44 1.85 -4.05
C LEU A 45 20.27 1.74 -5.33
N LEU A 46 19.84 0.93 -6.29
CA LEU A 46 20.49 0.80 -7.59
C LEU A 46 20.47 2.10 -8.40
N SER A 47 19.38 2.87 -8.33
CA SER A 47 19.28 4.18 -8.97
C SER A 47 20.29 5.16 -8.40
N PHE A 48 20.49 5.14 -7.07
CA PHE A 48 21.47 5.98 -6.39
C PHE A 48 22.90 5.55 -6.73
N LEU A 49 23.23 4.27 -6.55
CA LEU A 49 24.57 3.72 -6.86
C LEU A 49 24.93 3.89 -8.35
N GLY A 50 23.97 3.67 -9.25
CA GLY A 50 24.18 3.82 -10.69
C GLY A 50 24.46 5.25 -11.10
N LYS A 51 23.87 6.24 -10.44
CA LYS A 51 24.16 7.67 -10.67
C LYS A 51 25.53 8.06 -10.11
N GLU A 52 25.85 7.61 -8.90
CA GLU A 52 27.13 7.92 -8.25
C GLU A 52 28.32 7.31 -9.01
N LYS A 53 28.22 6.03 -9.39
CA LYS A 53 29.26 5.31 -10.14
C LYS A 53 29.20 5.51 -11.65
N ARG A 54 28.19 6.24 -12.16
CA ARG A 54 27.87 6.39 -13.60
C ARG A 54 27.77 5.05 -14.33
N ASP A 55 27.25 4.03 -13.65
CA ASP A 55 27.11 2.69 -14.19
C ASP A 55 25.72 2.51 -14.85
N PRO A 56 25.66 2.38 -16.20
CA PRO A 56 24.40 2.18 -16.91
C PRO A 56 23.74 0.83 -16.59
N ALA A 57 24.50 -0.19 -16.17
CA ALA A 57 23.93 -1.50 -15.82
C ALA A 57 23.06 -1.41 -14.55
N CYS A 58 23.54 -0.69 -13.53
CA CYS A 58 22.78 -0.41 -12.30
C CYS A 58 21.48 0.35 -12.59
N LEU A 59 21.53 1.36 -13.47
CA LEU A 59 20.34 2.13 -13.86
C LEU A 59 19.32 1.28 -14.63
N ARG A 60 19.80 0.40 -15.51
CA ARG A 60 18.93 -0.54 -16.25
C ARG A 60 18.25 -1.52 -15.31
N PHE A 61 19.01 -2.11 -14.39
CA PHE A 61 18.48 -3.06 -13.42
C PHE A 61 17.50 -2.42 -12.44
N SER A 62 17.75 -1.17 -12.02
CA SER A 62 16.82 -0.36 -11.23
C SER A 62 15.46 -0.22 -11.92
N LYS A 63 15.46 0.09 -13.22
CA LYS A 63 14.24 0.21 -14.04
C LYS A 63 13.52 -1.14 -14.17
N GLU A 64 14.24 -2.19 -14.55
CA GLU A 64 13.69 -3.54 -14.71
C GLU A 64 13.02 -4.02 -13.41
N MET A 65 13.69 -3.80 -12.27
CA MET A 65 13.14 -4.10 -10.95
C MET A 65 11.80 -3.41 -10.70
N MET A 66 11.70 -2.10 -11.00
CA MET A 66 10.45 -1.36 -10.79
C MET A 66 9.35 -1.82 -11.75
N GLU A 67 9.69 -2.21 -12.98
CA GLU A 67 8.74 -2.75 -13.96
C GLU A 67 8.20 -4.12 -13.55
N THR A 68 9.01 -4.97 -12.91
CA THR A 68 8.59 -6.26 -12.36
C THR A 68 7.72 -6.09 -11.12
N VAL A 69 8.15 -5.23 -10.19
CA VAL A 69 7.52 -5.07 -8.87
C VAL A 69 6.20 -4.31 -8.96
N MET A 70 6.14 -3.25 -9.79
CA MET A 70 4.87 -2.66 -10.15
C MET A 70 4.21 -3.52 -11.22
N THR A 71 3.46 -4.50 -10.75
CA THR A 71 2.47 -5.21 -11.56
C THR A 71 1.49 -4.22 -12.22
N GLY A 72 0.78 -4.66 -13.27
CA GLY A 72 -0.15 -3.78 -14.00
C GLY A 72 -1.25 -3.17 -13.11
N LYS A 73 -1.93 -2.12 -13.60
CA LYS A 73 -2.99 -1.39 -12.87
C LYS A 73 -4.02 -2.31 -12.18
N SER A 74 -4.34 -3.46 -12.80
CA SER A 74 -5.25 -4.46 -12.25
C SER A 74 -4.76 -5.08 -10.93
N ALA A 75 -3.49 -5.45 -10.86
CA ALA A 75 -2.92 -6.07 -9.66
C ALA A 75 -2.78 -5.07 -8.51
N PHE A 76 -2.47 -3.80 -8.79
CA PHE A 76 -2.56 -2.73 -7.78
C PHE A 76 -3.98 -2.61 -7.19
N PHE A 77 -5.00 -2.63 -8.05
CA PHE A 77 -6.39 -2.52 -7.59
C PHE A 77 -6.79 -3.75 -6.77
N LEU A 78 -6.51 -4.96 -7.28
CA LEU A 78 -6.91 -6.23 -6.69
C LEU A 78 -6.18 -6.57 -5.39
N PHE A 79 -4.88 -6.27 -5.30
CA PHE A 79 -4.06 -6.65 -4.15
C PHE A 79 -3.69 -5.48 -3.26
N GLY A 80 -3.87 -4.24 -3.70
CA GLY A 80 -3.68 -3.03 -2.92
C GLY A 80 -4.99 -2.46 -2.38
N LEU A 81 -5.83 -1.94 -3.28
CA LEU A 81 -6.99 -1.14 -2.88
C LEU A 81 -8.15 -1.98 -2.31
N VAL A 82 -8.50 -3.09 -2.99
CA VAL A 82 -9.61 -3.97 -2.58
C VAL A 82 -9.40 -4.56 -1.17
N PRO A 83 -8.22 -5.11 -0.83
CA PRO A 83 -7.96 -5.62 0.52
C PRO A 83 -8.14 -4.57 1.61
N VAL A 84 -7.65 -3.34 1.40
CA VAL A 84 -7.77 -2.27 2.41
C VAL A 84 -9.24 -1.89 2.64
N LEU A 85 -10.04 -1.83 1.58
CA LEU A 85 -11.49 -1.57 1.70
C LEU A 85 -12.22 -2.70 2.42
N LEU A 86 -11.87 -3.95 2.13
CA LEU A 86 -12.44 -5.13 2.80
C LEU A 86 -12.07 -5.14 4.28
N VAL A 87 -10.81 -4.89 4.61
CA VAL A 87 -10.33 -4.75 5.99
C VAL A 87 -11.13 -3.67 6.70
N TRP A 88 -11.26 -2.48 6.11
CA TRP A 88 -12.04 -1.38 6.68
C TRP A 88 -13.51 -1.76 6.96
N PHE A 89 -14.17 -2.41 6.00
CA PHE A 89 -15.55 -2.87 6.17
C PHE A 89 -15.71 -3.94 7.25
N ILE A 90 -14.83 -4.95 7.26
CA ILE A 90 -14.86 -6.03 8.25
C ILE A 90 -14.62 -5.46 9.66
N TYR A 91 -13.66 -4.56 9.83
CA TYR A 91 -13.41 -3.89 11.12
C TYR A 91 -14.59 -3.04 11.58
N ALA A 92 -15.21 -2.29 10.67
CA ALA A 92 -16.41 -1.53 11.00
C ALA A 92 -17.54 -2.46 11.52
N ARG A 93 -17.69 -3.67 10.97
CA ARG A 93 -18.71 -4.62 11.42
C ARG A 93 -18.37 -5.34 12.72
N ILE A 94 -17.10 -5.70 12.92
CA ILE A 94 -16.64 -6.42 14.13
C ILE A 94 -16.64 -5.51 15.36
N PHE A 95 -16.21 -4.25 15.22
CA PHE A 95 -15.99 -3.34 16.35
C PHE A 95 -17.13 -2.33 16.57
N PHE A 96 -18.24 -2.46 15.85
CA PHE A 96 -19.34 -1.48 15.87
C PHE A 96 -19.93 -1.25 17.28
N GLU A 97 -19.84 -2.24 18.19
CA GLU A 97 -20.42 -2.14 19.53
C GLU A 97 -19.42 -1.78 20.66
N ALA A 98 -18.11 -1.98 20.46
CA ALA A 98 -17.15 -1.93 21.57
C ALA A 98 -16.40 -0.59 21.72
N THR A 99 -16.17 0.13 20.62
CA THR A 99 -15.45 1.42 20.60
C THR A 99 -15.70 2.10 19.25
N PRO A 100 -15.92 3.44 19.20
CA PRO A 100 -15.95 4.14 17.93
C PRO A 100 -14.59 3.94 17.24
N LEU A 101 -14.57 3.10 16.20
CA LEU A 101 -13.40 2.93 15.35
C LEU A 101 -13.00 4.33 14.88
N PRO A 102 -11.77 4.81 15.14
CA PRO A 102 -11.36 6.16 14.78
C PRO A 102 -11.30 6.28 13.26
N TRP A 103 -12.45 6.57 12.65
CA TRP A 103 -12.64 6.49 11.20
C TRP A 103 -11.67 7.42 10.48
N HIS A 104 -11.37 8.58 11.07
CA HIS A 104 -10.36 9.53 10.60
C HIS A 104 -8.97 8.90 10.46
N PHE A 105 -8.57 8.07 11.44
CA PHE A 105 -7.29 7.38 11.44
C PHE A 105 -7.21 6.38 10.28
N TRP A 106 -8.24 5.54 10.13
CA TRP A 106 -8.31 4.55 9.06
C TRP A 106 -8.38 5.19 7.66
N SER A 107 -9.12 6.28 7.53
CA SER A 107 -9.14 7.08 6.30
C SER A 107 -7.78 7.70 5.98
N ALA A 108 -7.03 8.15 6.99
CA ALA A 108 -5.68 8.66 6.81
C ALA A 108 -4.72 7.56 6.34
N VAL A 109 -4.78 6.35 6.91
CA VAL A 109 -3.98 5.19 6.46
C VAL A 109 -4.25 4.89 4.99
N LEU A 110 -5.53 4.83 4.59
CA LEU A 110 -5.91 4.62 3.19
C LEU A 110 -5.37 5.73 2.28
N ALA A 111 -5.50 7.00 2.68
CA ALA A 111 -5.03 8.14 1.90
C ALA A 111 -3.50 8.11 1.70
N VAL A 112 -2.74 7.84 2.76
CA VAL A 112 -1.27 7.72 2.70
C VAL A 112 -0.86 6.55 1.81
N LEU A 113 -1.54 5.41 1.91
CA LEU A 113 -1.25 4.23 1.09
C LEU A 113 -1.48 4.55 -0.40
N VAL A 114 -2.63 5.12 -0.76
CA VAL A 114 -2.92 5.55 -2.14
C VAL A 114 -1.89 6.56 -2.65
N ALA A 115 -1.50 7.55 -1.83
CA ALA A 115 -0.48 8.53 -2.18
C ALA A 115 0.88 7.87 -2.42
N GLY A 116 1.30 6.92 -1.56
CA GLY A 116 2.55 6.20 -1.71
C GLY A 116 2.62 5.39 -3.00
N PHE A 117 1.54 4.68 -3.33
CA PHE A 117 1.43 3.96 -4.59
C PHE A 117 1.43 4.89 -5.82
N ALA A 118 0.73 6.02 -5.75
CA ALA A 118 0.73 7.02 -6.81
C ALA A 118 2.14 7.57 -7.06
N LEU A 119 2.89 7.88 -6.00
CA LEU A 119 4.27 8.35 -6.08
C LEU A 119 5.22 7.30 -6.68
N LEU A 120 5.10 6.03 -6.30
CA LEU A 120 5.87 4.94 -6.92
C LEU A 120 5.50 4.73 -8.39
N HIS A 121 4.24 4.93 -8.78
CA HIS A 121 3.83 4.94 -10.17
C HIS A 121 4.44 6.11 -10.95
N VAL A 122 4.54 7.30 -10.34
CA VAL A 122 5.24 8.44 -10.93
C VAL A 122 6.71 8.11 -11.14
N TYR A 123 7.38 7.56 -10.11
CA TYR A 123 8.77 7.10 -10.18
C TYR A 123 8.98 6.11 -11.34
N ARG A 124 8.15 5.06 -11.42
CA ARG A 124 8.19 4.11 -12.54
C ARG A 124 8.02 4.81 -13.89
N SER A 125 7.01 5.67 -14.01
CA SER A 125 6.69 6.33 -15.29
C SER A 125 7.78 7.30 -15.76
N ALA A 126 8.55 7.85 -14.83
CA ALA A 126 9.63 8.77 -15.13
C ALA A 126 10.81 8.08 -15.84
N TRP A 127 10.98 6.76 -15.66
CA TRP A 127 11.94 5.97 -16.45
C TRP A 127 11.59 5.83 -17.93
N SER A 128 10.31 5.96 -18.30
CA SER A 128 9.82 5.87 -19.68
C SER A 128 9.76 7.23 -20.39
N ARG A 129 9.96 8.32 -19.66
CA ARG A 129 9.87 9.70 -20.16
C ARG A 129 11.27 10.24 -20.49
N PRO A 130 11.37 11.28 -21.34
CA PRO A 130 12.62 12.02 -21.54
C PRO A 130 13.21 12.49 -20.19
N PRO A 131 14.53 12.72 -20.10
CA PRO A 131 15.24 12.86 -18.84
C PRO A 131 14.61 13.95 -17.96
N SER A 132 13.81 13.51 -16.97
CA SER A 132 13.35 14.38 -15.88
C SER A 132 14.57 14.85 -15.09
N PRO A 133 14.54 16.05 -14.49
CA PRO A 133 15.65 16.52 -13.69
C PRO A 133 16.02 15.46 -12.63
N PRO A 134 17.32 15.16 -12.46
CA PRO A 134 17.80 14.03 -11.65
C PRO A 134 17.26 13.94 -10.21
N PRO A 135 16.91 15.04 -9.49
CA PRO A 135 16.34 14.93 -8.16
C PRO A 135 14.87 14.48 -8.15
N PHE A 136 14.03 14.99 -9.07
CA PHE A 136 12.58 14.75 -9.03
C PHE A 136 12.23 13.27 -9.17
N HIS A 137 12.98 12.57 -10.03
CA HIS A 137 12.88 11.13 -10.20
C HIS A 137 13.05 10.39 -8.87
N VAL A 138 14.23 10.50 -8.23
CA VAL A 138 14.55 9.75 -7.01
C VAL A 138 13.70 10.20 -5.82
N MET A 139 13.39 11.50 -5.73
CA MET A 139 12.52 12.03 -4.68
C MET A 139 11.12 11.43 -4.72
N SER A 140 10.51 11.29 -5.91
CA SER A 140 9.18 10.67 -6.01
C SER A 140 9.18 9.21 -5.54
N GLY A 141 10.21 8.44 -5.89
CA GLY A 141 10.34 7.06 -5.44
C GLY A 141 10.59 6.96 -3.93
N ALA A 142 11.51 7.77 -3.39
CA ALA A 142 11.81 7.79 -1.96
C ALA A 142 10.58 8.23 -1.13
N ALA A 143 9.88 9.29 -1.55
CA ALA A 143 8.67 9.75 -0.90
C ALA A 143 7.55 8.69 -0.95
N GLY A 144 7.39 8.01 -2.08
CA GLY A 144 6.43 6.92 -2.22
C GLY A 144 6.74 5.73 -1.30
N LEU A 145 7.99 5.30 -1.25
CA LEU A 145 8.45 4.23 -0.36
C LEU A 145 8.26 4.60 1.13
N LEU A 146 8.65 5.80 1.52
CA LEU A 146 8.46 6.30 2.89
C LEU A 146 6.98 6.37 3.27
N ALA A 147 6.11 6.80 2.34
CA ALA A 147 4.66 6.80 2.57
C ALA A 147 4.11 5.37 2.78
N LEU A 148 4.55 4.38 2.00
CA LEU A 148 4.12 2.99 2.20
C LEU A 148 4.61 2.41 3.53
N ILE A 149 5.88 2.65 3.90
CA ILE A 149 6.42 2.24 5.20
C ILE A 149 5.65 2.92 6.34
N PHE A 150 5.39 4.22 6.21
CA PHE A 150 4.62 4.98 7.19
C PHE A 150 3.19 4.45 7.32
N ALA A 151 2.51 4.16 6.21
CA ALA A 151 1.18 3.55 6.22
C ALA A 151 1.18 2.18 6.91
N PHE A 152 2.20 1.35 6.68
CA PHE A 152 2.37 0.07 7.37
C PHE A 152 2.55 0.25 8.88
N PHE A 153 3.40 1.20 9.31
CA PHE A 153 3.56 1.51 10.72
C PHE A 153 2.27 2.03 11.35
N LEU A 154 1.58 2.98 10.71
CA LEU A 154 0.28 3.45 11.20
C LEU A 154 -0.71 2.29 11.34
N PHE A 155 -0.83 1.43 10.32
CA PHE A 155 -1.68 0.25 10.38
C PHE A 155 -1.36 -0.63 11.59
N SER A 156 -0.06 -0.85 11.89
CA SER A 156 0.37 -1.66 13.04
C SER A 156 0.02 -1.04 14.41
N GLN A 157 0.04 0.29 14.52
CA GLN A 157 -0.30 0.98 15.78
C GLN A 157 -1.80 1.05 16.02
N GLY A 158 -2.62 1.00 14.96
CA GLY A 158 -4.08 1.05 15.06
C GLY A 158 -4.74 -0.16 15.73
N TYR A 159 -3.95 -1.17 16.12
CA TYR A 159 -4.39 -2.41 16.77
C TYR A 159 -3.69 -2.68 18.11
N GLY A 160 -2.92 -1.72 18.62
CA GLY A 160 -2.28 -1.77 19.94
C GLY A 160 -3.13 -1.18 21.05
#